data_AF-A0A839UC83-F1
#
_entry.id   AF-A0A839UC83-F1
#
_cell.length_a   1.000
_cell.length_b   1.000
_cell.length_c   1.000
_cell.angle_alpha   90.00
_cell.angle_beta   90.00
_cell.angle_gamma   90.00
#
_symmetry.space_group_name_H-M   'P 1'
#
loop_
_entity.id
_entity.type
_entity.pdbx_description
1 polymer ?
#
loop_
_entity_poly.entity_id
_entity_poly.type
_entity_poly.pdbx_seq_one_letter_code
_entity_poly.pdbx_strand_id
1 'polypeptide(L)'
;MLGLGIASVLRWAEPGSAWLLIGSLLYLAGVIVVTMAFNVPLNDALAAVSPTSPEGTALWTRYLAEWLPWNHVRTFANIGALIAFILAYGRQAA
;
A
#
# COMPACT_ATOMS: atom_id res chain seq x y z
N MET A 1 -10.47 5.91 0.51
CA MET A 1 -9.37 6.15 1.46
C MET A 1 -9.07 7.63 1.65
N LEU A 2 -8.74 8.42 0.62
CA LEU A 2 -8.55 9.86 0.79
C LEU A 2 -9.78 10.58 1.38
N GLY A 3 -10.96 10.38 0.79
CA GLY A 3 -12.21 10.94 1.34
C GLY A 3 -12.54 10.46 2.75
N LEU A 4 -12.19 9.21 3.10
CA LEU A 4 -12.38 8.65 4.45
C LEU A 4 -11.41 9.27 5.46
N GLY A 5 -10.15 9.50 5.06
CA GLY A 5 -9.17 10.22 5.86
C GLY A 5 -9.62 11.65 6.13
N ILE A 6 -10.09 12.38 5.11
CA ILE A 6 -10.64 13.73 5.28
C ILE A 6 -11.87 13.70 6.20
N ALA A 7 -12.83 12.80 5.95
CA ALA A 7 -14.02 12.66 6.78
C ALA A 7 -13.68 12.35 8.25
N SER A 8 -12.65 11.54 8.51
CA SER A 8 -12.23 11.20 9.87
C SER A 8 -11.74 12.41 10.67
N VAL A 9 -11.08 13.36 10.00
CA VAL A 9 -10.60 14.59 10.62
C VAL A 9 -11.77 15.56 10.84
N LEU A 10 -12.66 15.68 9.86
CA LEU A 10 -13.85 16.54 9.97
C LEU A 10 -14.83 16.04 11.06
N ARG A 11 -14.91 14.71 11.26
CA ARG A 11 -15.82 14.04 12.21
C ARG A 11 -15.03 13.44 13.38
N TRP A 12 -14.01 14.14 13.86
CA TRP A 12 -13.06 13.58 14.85
C TRP A 12 -13.72 13.11 16.15
N ALA A 13 -14.81 13.76 16.57
CA ALA A 13 -15.56 13.40 17.77
C ALA A 13 -16.31 12.07 17.66
N GLU A 14 -16.44 11.50 16.46
CA GLU A 14 -17.17 10.25 16.27
C GLU A 14 -16.37 9.01 16.70
N PRO A 15 -17.05 8.01 17.28
CA PRO A 15 -16.44 6.72 17.57
C PRO A 15 -15.81 6.11 16.32
N GLY A 16 -14.53 5.74 16.41
CA GLY A 16 -13.81 5.07 15.32
C GLY A 16 -13.11 6.00 14.32
N SER A 17 -13.24 7.32 14.42
CA SER A 17 -12.57 8.27 13.51
C SER A 17 -11.05 8.12 13.51
N ALA A 18 -10.41 7.86 14.66
CA ALA A 18 -8.97 7.58 14.72
C ALA A 18 -8.57 6.34 13.91
N TRP A 19 -9.35 5.25 13.99
CA TRP A 19 -9.12 4.03 13.22
C TRP A 19 -9.36 4.24 11.73
N LEU A 20 -10.36 5.04 11.36
CA LEU A 20 -10.63 5.43 9.97
C LEU A 20 -9.46 6.22 9.37
N LEU A 21 -8.86 7.12 10.15
CA LEU A 21 -7.66 7.87 9.76
C LEU A 21 -6.46 6.94 9.57
N ILE A 22 -6.17 6.09 10.56
CA ILE A 22 -5.05 5.15 10.52
C ILE A 22 -5.14 4.24 9.29
N GLY A 23 -6.31 3.62 9.06
CA GLY A 23 -6.50 2.76 7.89
C GLY A 23 -6.33 3.51 6.56
N SER A 24 -6.80 4.76 6.50
CA SER A 24 -6.65 5.60 5.31
C SER A 24 -5.17 5.96 5.06
N LEU A 25 -4.41 6.29 6.09
CA LEU A 25 -2.98 6.60 5.99
C LEU A 25 -2.15 5.37 5.62
N LEU A 26 -2.42 4.21 6.25
CA LEU A 26 -1.76 2.94 5.90
C LEU A 26 -1.97 2.59 4.43
N TYR A 27 -3.18 2.77 3.92
CA TYR A 27 -3.46 2.51 2.51
C TYR A 27 -2.75 3.53 1.59
N LEU A 28 -2.87 4.83 1.88
CA LEU A 28 -2.29 5.87 1.02
C LEU A 28 -0.76 5.80 1.00
N ALA A 29 -0.12 5.70 2.16
CA ALA A 29 1.34 5.66 2.24
C ALA A 29 1.86 4.26 1.89
N GLY A 30 1.37 3.22 2.56
CA GLY A 30 1.93 1.87 2.45
C GLY A 30 1.52 1.11 1.18
N VAL A 31 0.45 1.54 0.49
CA VAL A 31 0.00 0.91 -0.77
C VAL A 31 0.23 1.86 -1.93
N ILE A 32 -0.41 3.02 -1.94
CA ILE A 32 -0.39 3.92 -3.11
C ILE A 32 1.01 4.50 -3.35
N VAL A 33 1.60 5.14 -2.34
CA VAL A 33 2.96 5.73 -2.47
C VAL A 33 4.00 4.65 -2.74
N VAL A 34 3.99 3.53 -2.00
CA VAL A 34 4.95 2.44 -2.24
C VAL A 34 4.84 1.88 -3.67
N THR A 35 3.60 1.74 -4.18
CA THR A 35 3.40 1.26 -5.56
C THR A 35 3.99 2.23 -6.57
N MET A 36 3.69 3.52 -6.46
CA MET A 36 4.15 4.53 -7.43
C MET A 36 5.66 4.78 -7.36
N ALA A 37 6.23 4.78 -6.15
CA ALA A 37 7.64 5.14 -5.94
C ALA A 37 8.61 3.97 -6.15
N PHE A 38 8.18 2.72 -5.89
CA PHE A 38 9.07 1.56 -5.95
C PHE A 38 8.60 0.51 -6.94
N ASN A 39 7.35 0.05 -6.86
CA ASN A 39 6.90 -1.06 -7.71
C ASN A 39 6.77 -0.65 -9.18
N VAL A 40 6.22 0.53 -9.49
CA VAL A 40 6.06 1.00 -10.89
C VAL A 40 7.42 1.16 -11.57
N PRO A 41 8.41 1.88 -11.02
CA PRO A 41 9.73 1.98 -11.65
C PRO A 41 10.41 0.63 -11.88
N LEU A 42 10.30 -0.29 -10.91
CA LEU A 42 10.84 -1.65 -11.06
C LEU A 42 10.14 -2.42 -12.18
N ASN A 43 8.82 -2.32 -12.28
CA ASN A 43 8.03 -2.96 -13.32
C ASN A 43 8.35 -2.38 -14.71
N ASP A 44 8.48 -1.05 -14.81
CA ASP A 44 8.80 -0.36 -16.06
C ASP A 44 10.20 -0.73 -16.56
N ALA A 45 11.18 -0.81 -15.65
CA ALA A 45 12.53 -1.27 -15.98
C ALA A 45 12.55 -2.72 -16.47
N LEU A 46 11.77 -3.61 -15.85
CA LEU A 46 11.63 -5.00 -16.28
C LEU A 46 10.96 -5.10 -17.65
N ALA A 47 9.93 -4.29 -17.91
CA ALA A 47 9.20 -4.27 -19.18
C ALA A 47 10.04 -3.77 -20.37
N ALA A 48 11.11 -3.02 -20.10
CA ALA A 48 12.00 -2.47 -21.12
C ALA A 48 13.02 -3.49 -21.70
N VAL A 49 13.13 -4.70 -21.14
CA VAL A 49 14.14 -5.69 -21.52
C VAL A 49 13.50 -6.97 -22.07
N SER A 50 14.13 -7.57 -23.10
CA SER A 50 13.69 -8.87 -23.64
C SER A 50 13.89 -9.99 -22.61
N PRO A 51 12.85 -10.78 -22.28
CA PRO A 51 12.95 -11.87 -21.30
C PRO A 51 13.95 -12.97 -21.67
N THR A 52 14.23 -13.15 -22.96
CA THR A 52 15.11 -14.22 -23.47
C THR A 52 16.56 -13.77 -23.63
N SER A 53 16.87 -12.52 -23.31
CA SER A 53 18.24 -11.99 -23.34
C SER A 53 19.00 -12.37 -22.06
N PRO A 54 20.34 -12.56 -22.14
CA PRO A 54 21.18 -12.70 -20.95
C PRO A 54 20.99 -11.54 -19.95
N GLU A 55 20.82 -10.32 -20.47
CA GLU A 55 20.57 -9.10 -19.70
C GLU A 55 19.23 -9.16 -18.95
N GLY A 56 18.18 -9.70 -19.58
CA GLY A 56 16.86 -9.90 -18.97
C GLY A 56 16.89 -10.88 -17.80
N THR A 57 17.71 -11.93 -17.90
CA THR A 57 17.87 -12.90 -16.80
C THR A 57 18.55 -12.27 -15.59
N ALA A 58 19.63 -11.49 -15.79
CA ALA A 58 20.30 -10.78 -14.71
C ALA A 58 19.40 -9.70 -14.07
N LEU A 59 18.65 -8.96 -14.89
CA LEU A 59 17.71 -7.95 -14.41
C LEU A 59 16.59 -8.58 -13.57
N TRP A 60 16.09 -9.76 -13.96
CA TRP A 60 15.05 -10.45 -13.20
C TRP A 60 15.48 -10.78 -11.76
N THR A 61 16.70 -11.27 -11.56
CA THR A 61 17.23 -11.55 -10.21
C THR A 61 17.28 -10.29 -9.36
N ARG A 62 17.75 -9.18 -9.93
CA ARG A 62 17.78 -7.87 -9.24
C ARG A 62 16.37 -7.35 -8.96
N TYR A 63 15.48 -7.43 -9.96
CA TYR A 63 14.08 -7.06 -9.83
C TYR A 63 13.43 -7.80 -8.67
N LEU A 64 13.57 -9.12 -8.57
CA LEU A 64 12.98 -9.88 -7.46
C LEU A 64 13.54 -9.47 -6.09
N ALA A 65 14.86 -9.26 -5.99
CA ALA A 65 15.50 -8.85 -4.75
C ALA A 65 15.01 -7.48 -4.26
N GLU A 66 14.75 -6.54 -5.18
CA GLU A 66 14.27 -5.19 -4.85
C GLU A 66 12.74 -5.15 -4.69
N TRP A 67 11.99 -5.86 -5.54
CA TRP A 67 10.54 -5.82 -5.59
C TRP A 67 9.87 -6.56 -4.44
N LEU A 68 10.40 -7.72 -4.05
CA LEU A 68 9.77 -8.59 -3.05
C LEU A 68 9.60 -7.90 -1.68
N PRO A 69 10.61 -7.21 -1.11
CA PRO A 69 10.44 -6.45 0.13
C PRO A 69 9.34 -5.38 0.04
N TRP A 70 9.33 -4.59 -1.04
CA TRP A 70 8.30 -3.56 -1.23
C TRP A 70 6.90 -4.16 -1.43
N ASN A 71 6.82 -5.33 -2.06
CA ASN A 71 5.56 -6.05 -2.16
C ASN A 71 5.06 -6.59 -0.80
N HIS A 72 5.97 -7.01 0.08
CA HIS A 72 5.61 -7.34 1.47
C HIS A 72 5.13 -6.12 2.25
N VAL A 73 5.78 -4.96 2.10
CA VAL A 73 5.32 -3.70 2.71
C VAL A 73 3.87 -3.40 2.28
N ARG A 74 3.56 -3.51 0.99
CA ARG A 74 2.18 -3.33 0.47
C ARG A 74 1.19 -4.33 1.05
N THR A 75 1.61 -5.58 1.22
CA THR A 75 0.77 -6.63 1.83
C THR A 75 0.44 -6.30 3.28
N PHE A 76 1.44 -6.02 4.10
CA PHE A 76 1.23 -5.70 5.51
C PHE A 76 0.48 -4.38 5.70
N ALA A 77 0.72 -3.38 4.86
CA ALA A 77 -0.03 -2.13 4.86
C ALA A 77 -1.53 -2.36 4.57
N ASN A 78 -1.86 -3.21 3.59
CA ASN A 78 -3.26 -3.57 3.31
C ASN A 78 -3.91 -4.33 4.47
N ILE A 79 -3.20 -5.29 5.07
CA ILE A 79 -3.72 -6.04 6.24
C ILE A 79 -3.97 -5.06 7.40
N GLY A 80 -3.03 -4.17 7.69
CA GLY A 80 -3.19 -3.16 8.73
C GLY A 80 -4.35 -2.20 8.44
N ALA A 81 -4.49 -1.76 7.19
CA ALA A 81 -5.61 -0.90 6.78
C ALA A 81 -6.95 -1.63 6.93
N LEU A 82 -7.05 -2.89 6.52
CA LEU A 82 -8.25 -3.72 6.68
C LEU A 82 -8.66 -3.85 8.15
N ILE A 83 -7.70 -4.20 9.03
CA ILE A 83 -7.96 -4.31 10.47
C ILE A 83 -8.44 -2.97 11.03
N ALA A 84 -7.78 -1.87 10.67
CA ALA A 84 -8.17 -0.53 11.12
C ALA A 84 -9.59 -0.17 10.67
N PHE A 85 -10.00 -0.50 9.43
CA PHE A 85 -11.37 -0.26 8.98
C PHE A 85 -12.41 -1.12 9.69
N ILE A 86 -12.10 -2.39 9.96
CA ILE A 86 -12.98 -3.26 10.76
C ILE A 86 -13.17 -2.68 12.17
N LEU A 87 -12.10 -2.22 12.82
CA LEU A 87 -12.18 -1.58 14.13
C LEU A 87 -12.94 -0.25 14.09
N ALA A 88 -12.75 0.56 13.05
CA ALA A 88 -13.49 1.80 12.85
C ALA A 88 -14.99 1.52 12.73
N TYR A 89 -15.38 0.50 11.96
CA TYR A 89 -16.77 0.08 11.81
C TYR A 89 -17.35 -0.48 13.12
N GLY A 90 -16.62 -1.36 13.80
CA GLY A 90 -17.06 -1.94 15.07
C GLY A 90 -17.26 -0.90 16.18
N ARG A 91 -16.50 0.21 16.17
CA ARG A 91 -16.66 1.33 17.11
C ARG A 91 -17.87 2.20 16.81
N GLN A 92 -18.35 2.24 15.56
CA GLN A 92 -19.57 2.97 15.19
C GLN A 92 -20.85 2.18 15.50
N ALA A 93 -20.74 0.85 15.57
CA ALA A 93 -21.85 -0.05 15.82
C ALA A 93 -22.09 -0.36 17.31
N ALA A 94 -21.31 0.24 18.21
CA ALA A 94 -21.37 0.06 19.67
C ALA A 94 -21.80 1.37 20.35
#